data_AF-A0A959GZT9-F1
#
_entry.id   AF-A0A959GZT9-F1
#
_cell.length_a   1.000
_cell.length_b   1.000
_cell.length_c   1.000
_cell.angle_alpha   90.00
_cell.angle_beta   90.00
_cell.angle_gamma   90.00
#
_symmetry.space_group_name_H-M   'P 1'
#
loop_
_entity.id
_entity.type
_entity.pdbx_description
1 polymer ?
#
loop_
_entity_poly.entity_id
_entity_poly.type
_entity_poly.pdbx_seq_one_letter_code
_entity_poly.pdbx_strand_id
1 'polypeptide(L)'
;VHINAFNFPIWGMLEKIAVNLMAGVPAVVKPSEQTSYLTEVMVRDIIASGILPDGALQLVVGAGRGILDPVRSQDVVTFTGSAQTGKKLRAHPSILKYSVPFTVEADSLNAAILGEDAVPGTPEFDLFIKECRREMVTKAGQKCTAIRRIIVPEKLLGDVQKALSKELGKTVVGDPAVDGVRMGALINRQQLARVREKLAVLAAKTPVVFGDIEQFDVVGAEREKGAFIPPVLLLNDRPFSKRLTHETECFGPVSTLMPYKTLEKAIELAKMGKGSLVSTICTFDPAIMRTYVLESAAYHGRILILNRSSAKESTGHGSPMPLLVHGGPGHAGGGEEMGGMRGILHYMQRTAIQGNPTDITVVTNQYQVGGAQTETPVHPFKKYFDDLAVGETLITAKHTVSEADIHNFANVSGDNFYAHMDETALEGTPFTRRVAHGYFVLSKAAGLFVDAKKGPVLLNYGLDECRFTKPVYPGMTIGVKLTVREKIEQESDPSREGVAAIPRGIVKWLVDVYDETGETVAIATILTMVRKRE
;
A
#
# COMPACT_ATOMS: atom_id res chain seq x y z
N VAL A 1 -12.90 -7.03 15.48
CA VAL A 1 -14.19 -6.29 15.38
C VAL A 1 -14.00 -5.09 14.46
N HIS A 2 -14.82 -4.94 13.41
CA HIS A 2 -14.80 -3.82 12.48
C HIS A 2 -16.09 -3.01 12.62
N ILE A 3 -15.98 -1.72 12.97
CA ILE A 3 -17.11 -0.80 13.08
C ILE A 3 -17.02 0.20 11.92
N ASN A 4 -17.93 0.07 10.96
CA ASN A 4 -17.82 0.75 9.67
C ASN A 4 -18.77 1.93 9.53
N ALA A 5 -18.38 2.92 8.72
CA ALA A 5 -19.22 4.07 8.36
C ALA A 5 -20.25 3.72 7.27
N PHE A 6 -21.14 4.68 6.97
CA PHE A 6 -22.22 4.51 6.00
C PHE A 6 -21.78 4.64 4.53
N ASN A 7 -20.63 5.28 4.28
CA ASN A 7 -20.18 5.73 2.96
C ASN A 7 -19.88 4.58 1.97
N PHE A 8 -19.31 3.49 2.47
CA PHE A 8 -18.87 2.34 1.68
C PHE A 8 -19.28 1.01 2.34
N PRO A 9 -20.55 0.59 2.23
CA PRO A 9 -21.06 -0.61 2.91
C PRO A 9 -20.41 -1.93 2.44
N ILE A 10 -19.95 -1.98 1.19
CA ILE A 10 -19.23 -3.13 0.63
C ILE A 10 -17.71 -2.92 0.80
N TRP A 11 -17.16 -1.89 0.17
CA TRP A 11 -15.70 -1.67 0.16
C TRP A 11 -15.11 -1.55 1.58
N GLY A 12 -15.72 -0.78 2.48
CA GLY A 12 -15.18 -0.59 3.84
C GLY A 12 -15.26 -1.85 4.71
N MET A 13 -16.11 -2.82 4.34
CA MET A 13 -16.06 -4.15 4.95
C MET A 13 -14.96 -4.98 4.28
N LEU A 14 -14.99 -5.10 2.95
CA LEU A 14 -14.11 -5.99 2.20
C LEU A 14 -12.63 -5.65 2.32
N GLU A 15 -12.27 -4.36 2.36
CA GLU A 15 -10.88 -3.94 2.51
C GLU A 15 -10.29 -4.38 3.87
N LYS A 16 -11.10 -4.34 4.93
CA LYS A 16 -10.70 -4.76 6.28
C LYS A 16 -10.66 -6.27 6.42
N ILE A 17 -11.71 -6.95 5.93
CA ILE A 17 -11.78 -8.40 6.12
C ILE A 17 -10.78 -9.18 5.24
N ALA A 18 -10.37 -8.61 4.10
CA ALA A 18 -9.37 -9.25 3.26
C ALA A 18 -8.04 -9.46 4.02
N VAL A 19 -7.59 -8.44 4.77
CA VAL A 19 -6.31 -8.51 5.49
C VAL A 19 -6.38 -9.29 6.79
N ASN A 20 -7.51 -9.27 7.52
CA ASN A 20 -7.63 -10.04 8.77
C ASN A 20 -7.82 -11.54 8.48
N LEU A 21 -8.59 -11.92 7.44
CA LEU A 21 -8.73 -13.30 7.02
C LEU A 21 -7.39 -13.85 6.52
N MET A 22 -6.62 -13.07 5.76
CA MET A 22 -5.27 -13.44 5.36
C MET A 22 -4.32 -13.63 6.56
N ALA A 23 -4.53 -12.89 7.66
CA ALA A 23 -3.78 -13.06 8.90
C ALA A 23 -4.28 -14.24 9.77
N GLY A 24 -5.34 -14.95 9.35
CA GLY A 24 -5.94 -16.04 10.12
C GLY A 24 -6.82 -15.58 11.28
N VAL A 25 -7.35 -14.36 11.23
CA VAL A 25 -8.19 -13.77 12.30
C VAL A 25 -9.65 -13.68 11.83
N PRO A 26 -10.63 -14.22 12.58
CA PRO A 26 -12.05 -14.09 12.23
C PRO A 26 -12.56 -12.66 12.39
N ALA A 27 -13.57 -12.29 11.60
CA ALA A 27 -14.13 -10.95 11.58
C ALA A 27 -15.53 -10.89 12.22
N VAL A 28 -15.75 -9.87 13.06
CA VAL A 28 -17.10 -9.42 13.47
C VAL A 28 -17.31 -8.03 12.88
N VAL A 29 -18.21 -7.91 11.91
CA VAL A 29 -18.49 -6.67 11.19
C VAL A 29 -19.76 -6.02 11.74
N LYS A 30 -19.66 -4.73 12.06
CA LYS A 30 -20.77 -3.87 12.44
C LYS A 30 -20.86 -2.72 11.42
N PRO A 31 -21.74 -2.80 10.41
CA PRO A 31 -21.96 -1.69 9.48
C PRO A 31 -22.78 -0.56 10.12
N SER A 32 -22.77 0.60 9.47
CA SER A 32 -23.76 1.65 9.78
C SER A 32 -25.18 1.14 9.47
N GLU A 33 -26.12 1.39 10.37
CA GLU A 33 -27.54 1.03 10.20
C GLU A 33 -28.17 1.70 8.98
N GLN A 34 -27.59 2.83 8.54
CA GLN A 34 -28.11 3.61 7.43
C GLN A 34 -27.91 2.93 6.07
N THR A 35 -26.94 2.02 5.95
CA THR A 35 -26.57 1.37 4.67
C THR A 35 -26.25 -0.12 4.81
N SER A 36 -26.63 -0.72 5.94
CA SER A 36 -26.29 -2.11 6.27
C SER A 36 -26.91 -3.14 5.34
N TYR A 37 -27.96 -2.79 4.59
CA TYR A 37 -28.60 -3.69 3.63
C TYR A 37 -27.58 -4.29 2.64
N LEU A 38 -26.77 -3.45 1.98
CA LEU A 38 -25.78 -3.94 1.02
C LEU A 38 -24.66 -4.74 1.69
N THR A 39 -24.27 -4.39 2.91
CA THR A 39 -23.31 -5.18 3.70
C THR A 39 -23.87 -6.57 4.00
N GLU A 40 -25.14 -6.64 4.42
CA GLU A 40 -25.80 -7.89 4.78
C GLU A 40 -25.95 -8.82 3.57
N VAL A 41 -26.40 -8.31 2.42
CA VAL A 41 -26.46 -9.12 1.19
C VAL A 41 -25.09 -9.69 0.83
N MET A 42 -24.04 -8.85 0.87
CA MET A 42 -22.67 -9.31 0.58
C MET A 42 -22.20 -10.41 1.55
N VAL A 43 -22.44 -10.24 2.86
CA VAL A 43 -22.08 -11.26 3.86
C VAL A 43 -22.87 -12.55 3.65
N ARG A 44 -24.16 -12.44 3.34
CA ARG A 44 -25.02 -13.59 3.07
C ARG A 44 -24.50 -14.41 1.89
N ASP A 45 -24.13 -13.77 0.80
CA ASP A 45 -23.58 -14.43 -0.39
C ASP A 45 -22.23 -15.10 -0.09
N ILE A 46 -21.36 -14.44 0.68
CA ILE A 46 -20.09 -15.03 1.13
C ILE A 46 -20.33 -16.28 1.98
N ILE A 47 -21.25 -16.23 2.93
CA ILE A 47 -21.59 -17.40 3.78
C ILE A 47 -22.21 -18.52 2.93
N ALA A 48 -23.15 -18.18 2.05
CA ALA A 48 -23.83 -19.15 1.18
C ALA A 48 -22.87 -19.86 0.22
N SER A 49 -21.71 -19.26 -0.11
CA SER A 49 -20.69 -19.88 -0.94
C SER A 49 -20.01 -21.10 -0.31
N GLY A 50 -20.03 -21.22 1.03
CA GLY A 50 -19.32 -22.28 1.76
C GLY A 50 -17.80 -22.20 1.68
N ILE A 51 -17.22 -21.10 1.16
CA ILE A 51 -15.77 -20.93 1.02
C ILE A 51 -15.09 -20.71 2.37
N LEU A 52 -15.71 -19.90 3.25
CA LEU A 52 -15.16 -19.59 4.57
C LEU A 52 -15.64 -20.61 5.61
N PRO A 53 -14.78 -21.00 6.58
CA PRO A 53 -15.21 -21.80 7.72
C PRO A 53 -16.28 -21.09 8.55
N ASP A 54 -17.13 -21.87 9.22
CA ASP A 54 -18.12 -21.34 10.17
C ASP A 54 -17.46 -20.45 11.24
N GLY A 55 -18.04 -19.28 11.45
CA GLY A 55 -17.55 -18.29 12.42
C GLY A 55 -16.42 -17.40 11.93
N ALA A 56 -15.82 -17.64 10.75
CA ALA A 56 -14.76 -16.80 10.20
C ALA A 56 -15.24 -15.38 9.83
N LEU A 57 -16.52 -15.23 9.47
CA LEU A 57 -17.16 -13.94 9.21
C LEU A 57 -18.52 -13.88 9.91
N GLN A 58 -18.74 -12.84 10.70
CA GLN A 58 -19.94 -12.60 11.48
C GLN A 58 -20.42 -11.17 11.24
N LEU A 59 -21.74 -10.95 11.30
CA LEU A 59 -22.36 -9.65 11.05
C LEU A 59 -23.31 -9.26 12.19
N VAL A 60 -23.17 -8.02 12.67
CA VAL A 60 -24.07 -7.43 13.67
C VAL A 60 -24.70 -6.16 13.08
N VAL A 61 -25.96 -6.25 12.65
CA VAL A 61 -26.76 -5.11 12.20
C VAL A 61 -27.49 -4.49 13.39
N GLY A 62 -27.51 -3.15 13.47
CA GLY A 62 -28.18 -2.41 14.55
C GLY A 62 -27.23 -1.47 15.29
N ALA A 63 -27.59 -1.09 16.52
CA ALA A 63 -26.83 -0.10 17.29
C ALA A 63 -25.44 -0.59 17.75
N GLY A 64 -25.20 -1.91 17.79
CA GLY A 64 -23.93 -2.49 18.24
C GLY A 64 -23.63 -2.29 19.73
N ARG A 65 -24.64 -2.06 20.57
CA ARG A 65 -24.45 -1.92 22.03
C ARG A 65 -23.84 -3.20 22.59
N GLY A 66 -22.78 -3.05 23.39
CA GLY A 66 -22.06 -4.17 24.01
C GLY A 66 -21.09 -4.93 23.08
N ILE A 67 -20.95 -4.54 21.80
CA ILE A 67 -20.03 -5.23 20.88
C ILE A 67 -18.56 -5.16 21.32
N LEU A 68 -18.20 -4.17 22.15
CA LEU A 68 -16.86 -3.99 22.70
C LEU A 68 -16.71 -4.52 24.13
N ASP A 69 -17.80 -4.96 24.78
CA ASP A 69 -17.71 -5.52 26.14
C ASP A 69 -16.86 -6.79 26.20
N PRO A 70 -16.98 -7.75 25.25
CA PRO A 70 -16.27 -9.02 25.34
C PRO A 70 -14.83 -8.98 24.84
N VAL A 71 -14.37 -7.88 24.21
CA VAL A 71 -13.05 -7.81 23.59
C VAL A 71 -11.92 -7.88 24.63
N ARG A 72 -10.85 -8.60 24.28
CA ARG A 72 -9.68 -8.89 25.12
C ARG A 72 -8.38 -8.62 24.37
N SER A 73 -7.24 -8.91 25.02
CA SER A 73 -5.89 -8.57 24.56
C SER A 73 -5.42 -9.27 23.28
N GLN A 74 -6.20 -10.20 22.72
CA GLN A 74 -5.93 -10.84 21.42
C GLN A 74 -6.86 -10.35 20.31
N ASP A 75 -7.85 -9.53 20.66
CA ASP A 75 -8.75 -8.93 19.68
C ASP A 75 -8.12 -7.67 19.08
N VAL A 76 -8.57 -7.32 17.88
CA VAL A 76 -8.27 -6.04 17.23
C VAL A 76 -9.58 -5.34 16.92
N VAL A 77 -9.65 -4.05 17.20
CA VAL A 77 -10.82 -3.22 16.90
C VAL A 77 -10.42 -2.15 15.90
N THR A 78 -11.13 -2.09 14.76
CA THR A 78 -10.97 -1.01 13.79
C THR A 78 -12.27 -0.25 13.63
N PHE A 79 -12.17 1.08 13.62
CA PHE A 79 -13.31 1.99 13.55
C PHE A 79 -13.13 2.98 12.41
N THR A 80 -14.16 3.11 11.57
CA THR A 80 -14.31 4.19 10.60
C THR A 80 -15.55 5.01 10.93
N GLY A 81 -15.39 6.33 11.08
CA GLY A 81 -16.50 7.26 11.27
C GLY A 81 -16.09 8.55 11.95
N SER A 82 -17.03 9.28 12.55
CA SER A 82 -16.72 10.61 13.12
C SER A 82 -15.63 10.56 14.19
N ALA A 83 -14.78 11.59 14.24
CA ALA A 83 -13.69 11.69 15.22
C ALA A 83 -14.21 11.66 16.67
N GLN A 84 -15.38 12.25 16.93
CA GLN A 84 -15.99 12.26 18.25
C GLN A 84 -16.39 10.84 18.71
N THR A 85 -16.97 10.04 17.82
CA THR A 85 -17.35 8.66 18.14
C THR A 85 -16.12 7.78 18.33
N GLY A 86 -15.11 7.92 17.47
CA GLY A 86 -13.84 7.20 17.61
C GLY A 86 -13.16 7.45 18.95
N LYS A 87 -13.15 8.70 19.44
CA LYS A 87 -12.61 9.04 20.78
C LYS A 87 -13.37 8.37 21.92
N LYS A 88 -14.72 8.32 21.83
CA LYS A 88 -15.56 7.65 22.84
C LYS A 88 -15.30 6.14 22.88
N LEU A 89 -15.22 5.51 21.70
CA LEU A 89 -14.96 4.08 21.58
C LEU A 89 -13.53 3.73 22.03
N ARG A 90 -12.52 4.54 21.70
CA ARG A 90 -11.14 4.35 22.18
C ARG A 90 -11.05 4.34 23.71
N ALA A 91 -11.91 5.10 24.39
CA ALA A 91 -11.99 5.16 25.85
C ALA A 91 -12.83 4.04 26.48
N HIS A 92 -13.27 3.04 25.70
CA HIS A 92 -14.08 1.94 26.23
C HIS A 92 -13.32 1.16 27.32
N PRO A 93 -13.97 0.79 28.45
CA PRO A 93 -13.29 0.10 29.55
C PRO A 93 -12.55 -1.16 29.13
N SER A 94 -13.13 -2.01 28.28
CA SER A 94 -12.47 -3.24 27.81
C SER A 94 -11.23 -2.95 26.96
N ILE A 95 -11.27 -1.92 26.09
CA ILE A 95 -10.12 -1.53 25.27
C ILE A 95 -8.96 -1.09 26.17
N LEU A 96 -9.24 -0.24 27.15
CA LEU A 96 -8.22 0.26 28.07
C LEU A 96 -7.70 -0.84 29.00
N LYS A 97 -8.59 -1.65 29.57
CA LYS A 97 -8.25 -2.71 30.53
C LYS A 97 -7.37 -3.80 29.91
N TYR A 98 -7.66 -4.21 28.68
CA TYR A 98 -6.95 -5.29 28.01
C TYR A 98 -5.91 -4.81 26.99
N SER A 99 -5.69 -3.49 26.91
CA SER A 99 -4.77 -2.86 25.95
C SER A 99 -5.01 -3.32 24.51
N VAL A 100 -6.29 -3.38 24.13
CA VAL A 100 -6.73 -3.88 22.82
C VAL A 100 -6.28 -2.89 21.73
N PRO A 101 -5.58 -3.34 20.68
CA PRO A 101 -5.28 -2.50 19.52
C PRO A 101 -6.57 -1.86 18.96
N PHE A 102 -6.59 -0.52 18.89
CA PHE A 102 -7.74 0.26 18.46
C PHE A 102 -7.38 1.25 17.35
N THR A 103 -7.64 0.85 16.10
CA THR A 103 -7.37 1.66 14.89
C THR A 103 -8.56 2.58 14.61
N VAL A 104 -8.28 3.84 14.28
CA VAL A 104 -9.29 4.86 13.97
C VAL A 104 -8.97 5.49 12.63
N GLU A 105 -9.94 5.45 11.73
CA GLU A 105 -10.07 6.32 10.57
C GLU A 105 -11.23 7.29 10.82
N ALA A 106 -10.96 8.59 10.75
CA ALA A 106 -11.91 9.63 11.09
C ALA A 106 -12.06 10.72 10.01
N ASP A 107 -12.95 11.68 10.31
CA ASP A 107 -13.18 12.90 9.55
C ASP A 107 -11.85 13.53 9.07
N SER A 108 -11.82 14.05 7.85
CA SER A 108 -10.57 14.49 7.23
C SER A 108 -10.73 15.66 6.27
N LEU A 109 -9.95 16.72 6.51
CA LEU A 109 -9.94 17.93 5.69
C LEU A 109 -8.88 17.81 4.59
N ASN A 110 -9.08 16.87 3.67
CA ASN A 110 -8.15 16.61 2.56
C ASN A 110 -7.95 17.86 1.69
N ALA A 111 -6.74 18.01 1.17
CA ALA A 111 -6.33 19.20 0.43
C ALA A 111 -5.90 18.88 -1.01
N ALA A 112 -6.23 19.76 -1.95
CA ALA A 112 -5.64 19.78 -3.27
C ALA A 112 -4.90 21.10 -3.48
N ILE A 113 -3.63 21.01 -3.87
CA ILE A 113 -2.72 22.13 -4.05
C ILE A 113 -2.42 22.26 -5.54
N LEU A 114 -2.58 23.46 -6.09
CA LEU A 114 -2.13 23.80 -7.45
C LEU A 114 -0.73 24.41 -7.38
N GLY A 115 0.24 23.88 -8.13
CA GLY A 115 1.59 24.45 -8.24
C GLY A 115 1.59 25.79 -8.97
N GLU A 116 2.62 26.62 -8.74
CA GLU A 116 2.70 27.96 -9.34
C GLU A 116 2.97 27.95 -10.86
N ASP A 117 3.48 26.83 -11.37
CA ASP A 117 3.72 26.53 -12.78
C ASP A 117 2.45 26.09 -13.52
N ALA A 118 1.44 25.59 -12.80
CA ALA A 118 0.19 25.08 -13.35
C ALA A 118 -0.81 26.22 -13.60
N VAL A 119 -0.53 27.03 -14.63
CA VAL A 119 -1.33 28.20 -15.04
C VAL A 119 -2.38 27.83 -16.11
N PRO A 120 -3.42 28.65 -16.35
CA PRO A 120 -4.37 28.43 -17.44
C PRO A 120 -3.69 28.16 -18.78
N GLY A 121 -4.16 27.14 -19.51
CA GLY A 121 -3.56 26.67 -20.76
C GLY A 121 -2.50 25.57 -20.58
N THR A 122 -2.09 25.27 -19.34
CA THR A 122 -1.29 24.08 -19.04
C THR A 122 -2.18 22.85 -18.80
N PRO A 123 -1.72 21.64 -19.17
CA PRO A 123 -2.40 20.40 -18.80
C PRO A 123 -2.64 20.27 -17.30
N GLU A 124 -1.71 20.72 -16.47
CA GLU A 124 -1.79 20.61 -15.00
C GLU A 124 -2.95 21.44 -14.43
N PHE A 125 -3.21 22.62 -14.99
CA PHE A 125 -4.37 23.42 -14.59
C PHE A 125 -5.68 22.69 -14.91
N ASP A 126 -5.83 22.18 -16.13
CA ASP A 126 -7.04 21.45 -16.53
C ASP A 126 -7.26 20.18 -15.71
N LEU A 127 -6.17 19.45 -15.43
CA LEU A 127 -6.17 18.27 -14.56
C LEU A 127 -6.60 18.61 -13.14
N PHE A 128 -6.08 19.70 -12.57
CA PHE A 128 -6.45 20.15 -11.23
C PHE A 128 -7.94 20.49 -11.12
N ILE A 129 -8.49 21.22 -12.08
CA ILE A 129 -9.92 21.55 -12.13
C ILE A 129 -10.76 20.28 -12.24
N LYS A 130 -10.38 19.37 -13.14
CA LYS A 130 -11.06 18.08 -13.33
C LYS A 130 -11.05 17.23 -12.06
N GLU A 131 -9.91 17.17 -11.37
CA GLU A 131 -9.75 16.41 -10.13
C GLU A 131 -10.62 16.97 -9.00
N CYS A 132 -10.55 18.29 -8.77
CA CYS A 132 -11.36 18.97 -7.76
C CYS A 132 -12.86 18.76 -8.01
N ARG A 133 -13.31 18.96 -9.25
CA ARG A 133 -14.70 18.71 -9.65
C ARG A 133 -15.09 17.26 -9.38
N ARG A 134 -14.28 16.29 -9.84
CA ARG A 134 -14.57 14.85 -9.67
C ARG A 134 -14.73 14.49 -8.20
N GLU A 135 -13.83 14.94 -7.34
CA GLU A 135 -13.86 14.60 -5.92
C GLU A 135 -15.01 15.26 -5.15
N MET A 136 -15.44 16.45 -5.55
CA MET A 136 -16.64 17.09 -5.00
C MET A 136 -17.92 16.32 -5.36
N VAL A 137 -18.03 15.83 -6.60
CA VAL A 137 -19.30 15.25 -7.10
C VAL A 137 -19.41 13.74 -6.92
N THR A 138 -18.29 13.01 -6.89
CA THR A 138 -18.30 11.55 -6.75
C THR A 138 -18.94 11.15 -5.43
N LYS A 139 -20.02 10.36 -5.49
CA LYS A 139 -20.85 9.98 -4.32
C LYS A 139 -21.36 11.19 -3.53
N ALA A 140 -21.65 12.31 -4.22
CA ALA A 140 -22.05 13.57 -3.60
C ALA A 140 -21.09 14.01 -2.48
N GLY A 141 -19.79 13.82 -2.69
CA GLY A 141 -18.74 14.18 -1.74
C GLY A 141 -18.72 13.37 -0.44
N GLN A 142 -19.51 12.29 -0.33
CA GLN A 142 -19.55 11.43 0.86
C GLN A 142 -18.43 10.38 0.88
N LYS A 143 -17.19 10.83 0.64
CA LYS A 143 -15.97 10.01 0.77
C LYS A 143 -15.08 10.64 1.84
N CYS A 144 -14.49 9.81 2.70
CA CYS A 144 -13.49 10.26 3.68
C CYS A 144 -12.27 10.89 3.00
N THR A 145 -11.98 10.47 1.77
CA THR A 145 -10.93 10.99 0.89
C THR A 145 -11.41 12.07 -0.08
N ALA A 146 -12.57 12.71 0.09
CA ALA A 146 -12.97 13.80 -0.81
C ALA A 146 -12.16 15.09 -0.53
N ILE A 147 -11.84 15.86 -1.57
CA ILE A 147 -11.14 17.16 -1.44
C ILE A 147 -12.05 18.15 -0.70
N ARG A 148 -11.61 18.67 0.45
CA ARG A 148 -12.34 19.67 1.24
C ARG A 148 -11.74 21.07 1.11
N ARG A 149 -10.42 21.15 0.89
CA ARG A 149 -9.66 22.40 0.82
C ARG A 149 -8.90 22.47 -0.50
N ILE A 150 -9.10 23.54 -1.26
CA ILE A 150 -8.50 23.76 -2.57
C ILE A 150 -7.56 24.96 -2.42
N ILE A 151 -6.26 24.71 -2.40
CA ILE A 151 -5.21 25.67 -2.07
C ILE A 151 -4.50 26.07 -3.36
N VAL A 152 -4.56 27.35 -3.73
CA VAL A 152 -4.09 27.82 -5.05
C VAL A 152 -3.26 29.10 -4.94
N PRO A 153 -2.34 29.38 -5.89
CA PRO A 153 -1.62 30.65 -5.89
C PRO A 153 -2.60 31.83 -5.93
N GLU A 154 -2.35 32.86 -5.13
CA GLU A 154 -3.20 34.06 -5.04
C GLU A 154 -3.46 34.68 -6.43
N LYS A 155 -2.42 34.71 -7.28
CA LYS A 155 -2.49 35.19 -8.66
C LYS A 155 -3.43 34.37 -9.58
N LEU A 156 -3.71 33.11 -9.25
CA LEU A 156 -4.57 32.20 -10.02
C LEU A 156 -5.95 32.00 -9.41
N LEU A 157 -6.25 32.64 -8.27
CA LEU A 157 -7.50 32.42 -7.53
C LEU A 157 -8.74 32.66 -8.41
N GLY A 158 -8.75 33.77 -9.17
CA GLY A 158 -9.86 34.12 -10.05
C GLY A 158 -10.05 33.12 -11.21
N ASP A 159 -8.95 32.68 -11.83
CA ASP A 159 -8.99 31.70 -12.91
C ASP A 159 -9.51 30.35 -12.44
N VAL A 160 -9.01 29.87 -11.30
CA VAL A 160 -9.46 28.61 -10.70
C VAL A 160 -10.93 28.70 -10.30
N GLN A 161 -11.34 29.78 -9.63
CA GLN A 161 -12.74 29.97 -9.25
C GLN A 161 -13.65 29.93 -10.48
N LYS A 162 -13.31 30.66 -11.54
CA LYS A 162 -14.09 30.69 -12.78
C LYS A 162 -14.16 29.32 -13.45
N ALA A 163 -13.02 28.65 -13.60
CA ALA A 163 -12.94 27.35 -14.27
C ALA A 163 -13.67 26.26 -13.48
N LEU A 164 -13.45 26.19 -12.16
CA LEU A 164 -14.09 25.20 -11.30
C LEU A 164 -15.60 25.41 -11.21
N SER A 165 -16.07 26.65 -11.02
CA SER A 165 -17.50 26.97 -11.04
C SER A 165 -18.17 26.58 -12.36
N LYS A 166 -17.50 26.83 -13.50
CA LYS A 166 -17.99 26.41 -14.81
C LYS A 166 -18.13 24.88 -14.91
N GLU A 167 -17.13 24.13 -14.46
CA GLU A 167 -17.16 22.67 -14.49
C GLU A 167 -18.16 22.07 -13.49
N LEU A 168 -18.33 22.68 -12.31
CA LEU A 168 -19.34 22.28 -11.34
C LEU A 168 -20.76 22.55 -11.87
N GLY A 169 -20.99 23.65 -12.59
CA GLY A 169 -22.28 23.99 -13.22
C GLY A 169 -22.77 22.99 -14.26
N LYS A 170 -21.89 22.13 -14.79
CA LYS A 170 -22.25 21.03 -15.69
C LYS A 170 -22.78 19.79 -14.95
N THR A 171 -22.86 19.83 -13.63
CA THR A 171 -23.23 18.66 -12.81
C THR A 171 -24.75 18.58 -12.68
N VAL A 172 -25.36 17.68 -13.44
CA VAL A 172 -26.79 17.38 -13.32
C VAL A 172 -27.02 16.56 -12.04
N VAL A 173 -27.83 17.11 -11.13
CA VAL A 173 -28.26 16.46 -9.89
C VAL A 173 -29.63 15.83 -10.11
N GLY A 174 -29.83 14.59 -9.67
CA GLY A 174 -31.08 13.89 -9.94
C GLY A 174 -31.15 12.46 -9.49
N ASP A 175 -32.21 11.78 -9.92
CA ASP A 175 -32.37 10.34 -9.76
C ASP A 175 -31.26 9.59 -10.53
N PRO A 176 -30.46 8.74 -9.87
CA PRO A 176 -29.42 7.97 -10.55
C PRO A 176 -29.94 7.02 -11.65
N ALA A 177 -31.25 6.71 -11.70
CA ALA A 177 -31.85 5.92 -12.77
C ALA A 177 -32.10 6.69 -14.07
N VAL A 178 -31.98 8.03 -14.05
CA VAL A 178 -32.23 8.88 -15.22
C VAL A 178 -30.94 9.20 -15.98
N ASP A 179 -30.96 8.96 -17.29
CA ASP A 179 -29.84 9.26 -18.18
C ASP A 179 -29.42 10.74 -18.10
N GLY A 180 -28.11 10.96 -18.12
CA GLY A 180 -27.54 12.31 -18.04
C GLY A 180 -27.33 12.82 -16.62
N VAL A 181 -27.94 12.23 -15.59
CA VAL A 181 -27.62 12.53 -14.19
C VAL A 181 -26.15 12.18 -13.90
N ARG A 182 -25.46 13.05 -13.16
CA ARG A 182 -24.02 12.90 -12.83
C ARG A 182 -23.74 12.86 -11.33
N MET A 183 -24.67 13.36 -10.51
CA MET A 183 -24.58 13.30 -9.06
C MET A 183 -25.95 12.94 -8.47
N GLY A 184 -25.99 11.88 -7.66
CA GLY A 184 -27.19 11.47 -6.93
C GLY A 184 -27.39 12.24 -5.61
N ALA A 185 -28.25 11.71 -4.75
CA ALA A 185 -28.51 12.25 -3.42
C ALA A 185 -27.41 11.90 -2.39
N LEU A 186 -27.46 12.60 -1.26
CA LEU A 186 -26.84 12.15 -0.02
C LEU A 186 -27.56 10.89 0.51
N ILE A 187 -26.96 10.23 1.50
CA ILE A 187 -27.45 8.93 2.00
C ILE A 187 -28.87 8.99 2.58
N ASN A 188 -29.24 10.09 3.23
CA ASN A 188 -30.58 10.33 3.77
C ASN A 188 -30.77 11.81 4.17
N ARG A 189 -32.00 12.17 4.54
CA ARG A 189 -32.38 13.55 4.93
C ARG A 189 -31.72 14.01 6.24
N GLN A 190 -31.36 13.09 7.14
CA GLN A 190 -30.62 13.44 8.35
C GLN A 190 -29.20 13.90 8.02
N GLN A 191 -28.54 13.23 7.07
CA GLN A 191 -27.23 13.65 6.57
C GLN A 191 -27.33 14.98 5.80
N LEU A 192 -28.39 15.18 5.00
CA LEU A 192 -28.66 16.48 4.39
C LEU A 192 -28.78 17.60 5.44
N ALA A 193 -29.54 17.37 6.52
CA ALA A 193 -29.67 18.35 7.60
C ALA A 193 -28.31 18.68 8.25
N ARG A 194 -27.46 17.67 8.51
CA ARG A 194 -26.10 17.87 9.04
C ARG A 194 -25.22 18.65 8.08
N VAL A 195 -25.28 18.35 6.78
CA VAL A 195 -24.53 19.09 5.76
C VAL A 195 -24.99 20.55 5.71
N ARG A 196 -26.30 20.81 5.75
CA ARG A 196 -26.85 22.19 5.79
C ARG A 196 -26.41 22.94 7.04
N GLU A 197 -26.42 22.29 8.21
CA GLU A 197 -25.94 22.88 9.47
C GLU A 197 -24.46 23.27 9.38
N LYS A 198 -23.60 22.35 8.95
CA LYS A 198 -22.16 22.61 8.81
C LYS A 198 -21.86 23.67 7.75
N LEU A 199 -22.59 23.63 6.63
CA LEU A 199 -22.47 24.64 5.59
C LEU A 199 -22.89 26.03 6.09
N ALA A 200 -24.00 26.14 6.84
CA ALA A 200 -24.42 27.42 7.42
C ALA A 200 -23.35 28.00 8.38
N VAL A 201 -22.75 27.14 9.21
CA VAL A 201 -21.64 27.52 10.11
C VAL A 201 -20.43 28.04 9.34
N LEU A 202 -20.06 27.38 8.24
CA LEU A 202 -18.95 27.82 7.37
C LEU A 202 -19.30 29.12 6.62
N ALA A 203 -20.48 29.17 6.00
CA ALA A 203 -20.95 30.26 5.16
C ALA A 203 -21.08 31.59 5.92
N ALA A 204 -21.28 31.55 7.24
CA ALA A 204 -21.32 32.74 8.10
C ALA A 204 -20.03 33.58 8.05
N LYS A 205 -18.87 32.98 7.73
CA LYS A 205 -17.57 33.69 7.68
C LYS A 205 -16.79 33.48 6.37
N THR A 206 -17.25 32.54 5.54
CA THR A 206 -16.61 32.12 4.31
C THR A 206 -17.65 32.16 3.19
N PRO A 207 -17.67 33.20 2.34
CA PRO A 207 -18.72 33.37 1.34
C PRO A 207 -18.82 32.19 0.37
N VAL A 208 -20.04 31.87 -0.04
CA VAL A 208 -20.33 30.95 -1.14
C VAL A 208 -20.05 31.66 -2.46
N VAL A 209 -19.20 31.06 -3.30
CA VAL A 209 -18.83 31.59 -4.63
C VAL A 209 -19.41 30.77 -5.78
N PHE A 210 -19.96 29.59 -5.49
CA PHE A 210 -20.73 28.78 -6.42
C PHE A 210 -21.70 27.85 -5.68
N GLY A 211 -22.85 27.61 -6.29
CA GLY A 211 -23.92 26.74 -5.78
C GLY A 211 -24.90 27.49 -4.89
N ASP A 212 -26.19 27.19 -5.04
CA ASP A 212 -27.26 27.70 -4.19
C ASP A 212 -28.08 26.52 -3.69
N ILE A 213 -28.01 26.25 -2.39
CA ILE A 213 -28.73 25.13 -1.76
C ILE A 213 -30.24 25.37 -1.66
N GLU A 214 -30.68 26.61 -1.84
CA GLU A 214 -32.09 26.99 -1.86
C GLU A 214 -32.65 27.03 -3.28
N GLN A 215 -31.80 27.22 -4.31
CA GLN A 215 -32.23 27.31 -5.72
C GLN A 215 -31.38 26.43 -6.64
N PHE A 216 -31.83 25.19 -6.86
CA PHE A 216 -31.24 24.26 -7.81
C PHE A 216 -32.28 23.25 -8.32
N ASP A 217 -32.05 22.76 -9.53
CA ASP A 217 -32.91 21.77 -10.18
C ASP A 217 -32.51 20.33 -9.80
N VAL A 218 -33.52 19.46 -9.70
CA VAL A 218 -33.36 18.02 -9.51
C VAL A 218 -34.06 17.31 -10.66
N VAL A 219 -33.31 16.57 -11.46
CA VAL A 219 -33.83 15.85 -12.62
C VAL A 219 -34.38 14.49 -12.19
N GLY A 220 -35.59 14.15 -12.64
CA GLY A 220 -36.17 12.84 -12.41
C GLY A 220 -36.67 12.55 -10.99
N ALA A 221 -36.60 13.52 -10.06
CA ALA A 221 -37.06 13.35 -8.69
C ALA A 221 -37.57 14.67 -8.09
N GLU A 222 -38.40 14.56 -7.05
CA GLU A 222 -38.84 15.71 -6.27
C GLU A 222 -37.78 16.11 -5.23
N ARG A 223 -37.23 17.32 -5.37
CA ARG A 223 -36.18 17.87 -4.50
C ARG A 223 -36.50 17.73 -3.01
N GLU A 224 -37.71 18.09 -2.60
CA GLU A 224 -38.12 18.11 -1.19
C GLU A 224 -38.30 16.71 -0.57
N LYS A 225 -38.54 15.69 -1.40
CA LYS A 225 -38.68 14.30 -0.95
C LYS A 225 -37.34 13.59 -0.84
N GLY A 226 -36.33 14.02 -1.60
CA GLY A 226 -34.99 13.44 -1.58
C GLY A 226 -34.01 14.07 -0.59
N ALA A 227 -32.79 13.54 -0.56
CA ALA A 227 -31.66 14.09 0.19
C ALA A 227 -30.67 14.80 -0.75
N PHE A 228 -31.18 15.60 -1.68
CA PHE A 228 -30.38 16.27 -2.71
C PHE A 228 -29.74 17.56 -2.18
N ILE A 229 -28.54 17.85 -2.69
CA ILE A 229 -27.84 19.12 -2.49
C ILE A 229 -26.92 19.36 -3.70
N PRO A 230 -26.81 20.58 -4.23
CA PRO A 230 -25.91 20.88 -5.33
C PRO A 230 -24.46 20.93 -4.83
N PRO A 231 -23.46 20.88 -5.72
CA PRO A 231 -22.08 21.19 -5.34
C PRO A 231 -21.97 22.64 -4.86
N VAL A 232 -21.29 22.86 -3.74
CA VAL A 232 -21.10 24.20 -3.15
C VAL A 232 -19.61 24.50 -3.02
N LEU A 233 -19.20 25.65 -3.54
CA LEU A 233 -17.83 26.14 -3.44
C LEU A 233 -17.80 27.38 -2.55
N LEU A 234 -17.02 27.33 -1.48
CA LEU A 234 -16.76 28.46 -0.59
C LEU A 234 -15.44 29.14 -0.96
N LEU A 235 -15.28 30.42 -0.61
CA LEU A 235 -14.01 31.14 -0.70
C LEU A 235 -13.56 31.62 0.68
N ASN A 236 -12.44 31.08 1.16
CA ASN A 236 -11.72 31.63 2.30
C ASN A 236 -10.58 32.52 1.80
N ASP A 237 -10.87 33.81 1.66
CA ASP A 237 -9.95 34.88 1.24
C ASP A 237 -8.77 35.09 2.22
N ARG A 238 -8.91 34.68 3.48
CA ARG A 238 -7.91 34.91 4.55
C ARG A 238 -7.64 33.63 5.34
N PRO A 239 -7.07 32.59 4.71
CA PRO A 239 -7.06 31.23 5.27
C PRO A 239 -6.17 31.05 6.51
N PHE A 240 -5.21 31.96 6.75
CA PHE A 240 -4.39 31.94 7.98
C PHE A 240 -5.12 32.47 9.22
N SER A 241 -6.08 33.40 9.05
CA SER A 241 -6.83 34.01 10.16
C SER A 241 -8.24 33.43 10.30
N LYS A 242 -8.92 33.13 9.17
CA LYS A 242 -10.23 32.46 9.16
C LYS A 242 -10.06 30.94 9.26
N ARG A 243 -9.86 30.45 10.48
CA ARG A 243 -9.44 29.05 10.74
C ARG A 243 -10.53 27.98 10.64
N LEU A 244 -11.80 28.36 10.64
CA LEU A 244 -12.93 27.42 10.73
C LEU A 244 -12.92 26.34 9.62
N THR A 245 -12.49 26.71 8.42
CA THR A 245 -12.38 25.81 7.25
C THR A 245 -11.25 24.77 7.37
N HIS A 246 -10.38 24.91 8.37
CA HIS A 246 -9.36 23.92 8.75
C HIS A 246 -9.79 23.04 9.94
N GLU A 247 -10.99 23.24 10.46
CA GLU A 247 -11.46 22.59 11.69
C GLU A 247 -12.84 21.93 11.54
N THR A 248 -13.63 22.38 10.56
CA THR A 248 -15.00 21.90 10.34
C THR A 248 -15.11 21.24 8.98
N GLU A 249 -15.33 19.93 8.98
CA GLU A 249 -15.68 19.19 7.76
C GLU A 249 -17.19 19.29 7.49
N CYS A 250 -17.53 19.54 6.23
CA CYS A 250 -18.88 19.39 5.71
C CYS A 250 -18.93 18.14 4.81
N PHE A 251 -19.47 17.04 5.34
CA PHE A 251 -19.41 15.71 4.69
C PHE A 251 -20.47 15.56 3.58
N GLY A 252 -20.27 16.31 2.49
CA GLY A 252 -21.10 16.39 1.30
C GLY A 252 -20.32 17.01 0.14
N PRO A 253 -20.97 17.51 -0.93
CA PRO A 253 -20.29 18.06 -2.10
C PRO A 253 -19.86 19.52 -1.86
N VAL A 254 -19.13 19.77 -0.77
CA VAL A 254 -18.70 21.10 -0.31
C VAL A 254 -17.19 21.16 -0.20
N SER A 255 -16.58 22.17 -0.82
CA SER A 255 -15.15 22.46 -0.72
C SER A 255 -14.89 23.96 -0.61
N THR A 256 -13.71 24.34 -0.11
CA THR A 256 -13.33 25.74 0.09
C THR A 256 -12.06 26.09 -0.69
N LEU A 257 -12.10 27.13 -1.51
CA LEU A 257 -10.95 27.76 -2.15
C LEU A 257 -10.16 28.62 -1.16
N MET A 258 -8.83 28.56 -1.24
CA MET A 258 -7.90 29.24 -0.34
C MET A 258 -6.67 29.73 -1.13
N PRO A 259 -6.37 31.05 -1.15
CA PRO A 259 -5.17 31.57 -1.80
C PRO A 259 -3.92 31.37 -0.93
N TYR A 260 -2.77 31.19 -1.58
CA TYR A 260 -1.44 31.23 -0.97
C TYR A 260 -0.47 32.11 -1.77
N LYS A 261 0.59 32.61 -1.11
CA LYS A 261 1.59 33.50 -1.73
C LYS A 261 2.88 32.81 -2.18
N THR A 262 3.31 31.78 -1.45
CA THR A 262 4.48 30.96 -1.75
C THR A 262 4.20 29.49 -1.43
N LEU A 263 5.00 28.57 -1.99
CA LEU A 263 4.86 27.14 -1.73
C LEU A 263 4.92 26.80 -0.23
N GLU A 264 5.78 27.46 0.54
CA GLU A 264 5.88 27.27 2.00
C GLU A 264 4.55 27.59 2.68
N LYS A 265 3.85 28.62 2.20
CA LYS A 265 2.53 28.99 2.70
C LYS A 265 1.44 28.00 2.25
N ALA A 266 1.55 27.41 1.06
CA ALA A 266 0.67 26.32 0.65
C ALA A 266 0.83 25.09 1.56
N ILE A 267 2.08 24.74 1.90
CA ILE A 267 2.43 23.65 2.83
C ILE A 267 1.88 23.94 4.23
N GLU A 268 2.08 25.16 4.74
CA GLU A 268 1.53 25.57 6.04
C GLU A 268 0.00 25.41 6.07
N LEU A 269 -0.70 25.88 5.04
CA LEU A 269 -2.14 25.68 4.90
C LEU A 269 -2.52 24.21 4.84
N ALA A 270 -1.81 23.37 4.08
CA ALA A 270 -2.08 21.93 4.03
C ALA A 270 -2.01 21.30 5.43
N LYS A 271 -0.98 21.65 6.22
CA LYS A 271 -0.78 21.20 7.60
C LYS A 271 -1.86 21.69 8.58
N MET A 272 -2.48 22.85 8.32
CA MET A 272 -3.53 23.40 9.18
C MET A 272 -4.76 22.49 9.30
N GLY A 273 -4.94 21.50 8.41
CA GLY A 273 -5.94 20.42 8.59
C GLY A 273 -5.64 19.47 9.75
N LYS A 274 -4.53 19.64 10.47
CA LYS A 274 -4.13 18.90 11.68
C LYS A 274 -4.02 17.38 11.48
N GLY A 275 -3.57 16.97 10.29
CA GLY A 275 -3.47 15.57 9.88
C GLY A 275 -4.65 15.13 9.01
N SER A 276 -4.37 14.69 7.79
CA SER A 276 -5.37 14.34 6.79
C SER A 276 -5.11 12.97 6.17
N LEU A 277 -6.14 12.35 5.60
CA LEU A 277 -6.02 11.04 4.94
C LEU A 277 -5.21 11.17 3.65
N VAL A 278 -5.50 12.21 2.87
CA VAL A 278 -4.84 12.41 1.57
C VAL A 278 -4.69 13.90 1.23
N SER A 279 -3.63 14.22 0.50
CA SER A 279 -3.56 15.45 -0.30
C SER A 279 -3.19 15.19 -1.75
N THR A 280 -3.37 16.21 -2.60
CA THR A 280 -2.88 16.23 -3.98
C THR A 280 -2.03 17.46 -4.22
N ILE A 281 -0.94 17.31 -4.96
CA ILE A 281 -0.17 18.42 -5.55
C ILE A 281 -0.22 18.27 -7.07
N CYS A 282 -0.71 19.31 -7.76
CA CYS A 282 -0.79 19.34 -9.22
C CYS A 282 0.24 20.31 -9.79
N THR A 283 1.33 19.77 -10.34
CA THR A 283 2.50 20.52 -10.83
C THR A 283 3.32 19.66 -11.79
N PHE A 284 3.99 20.26 -12.75
CA PHE A 284 4.99 19.60 -13.59
C PHE A 284 6.42 19.96 -13.21
N ASP A 285 6.60 20.87 -12.22
CA ASP A 285 7.90 21.25 -11.69
C ASP A 285 8.40 20.23 -10.64
N PRO A 286 9.55 19.55 -10.89
CA PRO A 286 10.12 18.59 -9.94
C PRO A 286 10.50 19.20 -8.58
N ALA A 287 10.92 20.47 -8.53
CA ALA A 287 11.29 21.13 -7.30
C ALA A 287 10.05 21.42 -6.43
N ILE A 288 8.95 21.88 -7.02
CA ILE A 288 7.67 22.07 -6.31
C ILE A 288 7.16 20.74 -5.77
N MET A 289 7.12 19.70 -6.62
CA MET A 289 6.73 18.34 -6.24
C MET A 289 7.56 17.84 -5.05
N ARG A 290 8.89 17.89 -5.16
CA ARG A 290 9.78 17.36 -4.13
C ARG A 290 9.61 18.10 -2.81
N THR A 291 9.62 19.43 -2.85
CA THR A 291 9.49 20.27 -1.65
C THR A 291 8.13 20.05 -0.98
N TYR A 292 7.03 20.04 -1.74
CA TYR A 292 5.71 19.79 -1.17
C TYR A 292 5.63 18.43 -0.47
N VAL A 293 6.11 17.37 -1.11
CA VAL A 293 6.03 16.01 -0.56
C VAL A 293 6.82 15.90 0.73
N LEU A 294 8.09 16.29 0.74
CA LEU A 294 8.93 16.15 1.93
C LEU A 294 8.42 16.99 3.10
N GLU A 295 7.92 18.18 2.81
CA GLU A 295 7.47 19.08 3.86
C GLU A 295 6.04 18.78 4.34
N SER A 296 5.21 18.08 3.56
CA SER A 296 3.79 17.84 3.90
C SER A 296 3.47 16.40 4.30
N ALA A 297 4.29 15.41 3.94
CA ALA A 297 3.99 13.98 4.13
C ALA A 297 3.77 13.59 5.60
N ALA A 298 4.47 14.22 6.55
CA ALA A 298 4.25 13.96 7.98
C ALA A 298 2.83 14.28 8.48
N TYR A 299 2.00 14.96 7.68
CA TYR A 299 0.62 15.33 7.99
C TYR A 299 -0.41 14.63 7.08
N HIS A 300 0.01 13.77 6.14
CA HIS A 300 -0.89 13.13 5.19
C HIS A 300 -0.52 11.66 5.02
N GLY A 301 -1.47 10.73 5.20
CA GLY A 301 -1.16 9.31 4.99
C GLY A 301 -0.95 8.94 3.53
N ARG A 302 -1.44 9.77 2.60
CA ARG A 302 -1.18 9.64 1.16
C ARG A 302 -1.04 11.01 0.49
N ILE A 303 -0.13 11.11 -0.48
CA ILE A 303 -0.04 12.27 -1.37
C ILE A 303 -0.13 11.77 -2.81
N LEU A 304 -1.04 12.34 -3.59
CA LEU A 304 -1.09 12.17 -5.03
C LEU A 304 -0.33 13.32 -5.71
N ILE A 305 0.74 13.00 -6.44
CA ILE A 305 1.33 13.94 -7.39
C ILE A 305 0.57 13.78 -8.71
N LEU A 306 -0.12 14.83 -9.16
CA LEU A 306 -0.91 14.82 -10.39
C LEU A 306 -0.25 15.71 -11.45
N ASN A 307 -0.06 15.18 -12.65
CA ASN A 307 0.44 15.94 -13.81
C ASN A 307 0.11 15.21 -15.11
N ARG A 308 0.47 15.80 -16.25
CA ARG A 308 0.24 15.22 -17.58
C ARG A 308 0.79 13.78 -17.77
N SER A 309 1.84 13.41 -17.03
CA SER A 309 2.45 12.08 -17.13
C SER A 309 1.70 11.03 -16.31
N SER A 310 1.26 11.37 -15.09
CA SER A 310 0.54 10.45 -14.20
C SER A 310 -0.95 10.33 -14.53
N ALA A 311 -1.56 11.36 -15.12
CA ALA A 311 -3.01 11.46 -15.25
C ALA A 311 -3.68 10.36 -16.10
N LYS A 312 -2.95 9.75 -17.05
CA LYS A 312 -3.52 8.72 -17.95
C LYS A 312 -3.90 7.44 -17.21
N GLU A 313 -3.14 7.08 -16.19
CA GLU A 313 -3.28 5.83 -15.42
C GLU A 313 -3.55 6.10 -13.93
N SER A 314 -3.71 7.37 -13.55
CA SER A 314 -4.02 7.75 -12.17
C SER A 314 -5.37 7.20 -11.75
N THR A 315 -5.38 6.52 -10.61
CA THR A 315 -6.59 6.01 -9.96
C THR A 315 -7.36 7.12 -9.25
N GLY A 316 -6.76 8.31 -9.12
CA GLY A 316 -7.36 9.51 -8.56
C GLY A 316 -7.15 9.74 -7.07
N HIS A 317 -7.50 10.94 -6.62
CA HIS A 317 -7.40 11.34 -5.22
C HIS A 317 -8.26 10.45 -4.32
N GLY A 318 -9.52 10.24 -4.69
CA GLY A 318 -10.51 9.60 -3.83
C GLY A 318 -10.64 8.09 -3.94
N SER A 319 -9.65 7.40 -4.53
CA SER A 319 -9.64 5.94 -4.69
C SER A 319 -8.47 5.33 -3.89
N PRO A 320 -8.68 4.88 -2.64
CA PRO A 320 -7.65 4.19 -1.88
C PRO A 320 -7.30 2.85 -2.55
N MET A 321 -6.00 2.63 -2.80
CA MET A 321 -5.51 1.41 -3.46
C MET A 321 -5.08 0.37 -2.41
N PRO A 322 -5.42 -0.92 -2.56
CA PRO A 322 -5.18 -1.96 -1.55
C PRO A 322 -3.70 -2.12 -1.14
N LEU A 323 -2.78 -1.79 -2.04
CA LEU A 323 -1.34 -1.86 -1.80
C LEU A 323 -0.75 -0.58 -1.18
N LEU A 324 -1.52 0.50 -1.10
CA LEU A 324 -1.13 1.77 -0.50
C LEU A 324 -1.80 1.94 0.86
N VAL A 325 -1.12 2.62 1.78
CA VAL A 325 -1.68 2.91 3.11
C VAL A 325 -2.91 3.81 2.94
N HIS A 326 -3.99 3.44 3.62
CA HIS A 326 -5.16 4.27 3.82
C HIS A 326 -5.26 4.62 5.31
N GLY A 327 -5.02 5.89 5.63
CA GLY A 327 -4.91 6.33 7.01
C GLY A 327 -4.34 7.73 7.06
N GLY A 328 -4.09 8.25 8.26
CA GLY A 328 -3.50 9.57 8.41
C GLY A 328 -3.34 9.98 9.87
N PRO A 329 -2.37 10.85 10.18
CA PRO A 329 -2.10 11.29 11.54
C PRO A 329 -3.20 12.23 12.06
N GLY A 330 -3.17 12.51 13.36
CA GLY A 330 -3.94 13.60 13.96
C GLY A 330 -5.45 13.49 13.78
N HIS A 331 -6.06 14.48 13.11
CA HIS A 331 -7.52 14.56 12.93
C HIS A 331 -8.10 13.36 12.18
N ALA A 332 -7.35 12.82 11.21
CA ALA A 332 -7.72 11.63 10.45
C ALA A 332 -7.76 10.33 11.28
N GLY A 333 -7.33 10.35 12.55
CA GLY A 333 -7.51 9.26 13.52
C GLY A 333 -6.22 8.61 14.03
N GLY A 334 -5.13 8.73 13.26
CA GLY A 334 -3.81 8.17 13.56
C GLY A 334 -3.66 6.69 13.20
N GLY A 335 -4.71 6.04 12.69
CA GLY A 335 -4.67 4.66 12.23
C GLY A 335 -4.14 4.52 10.81
N GLU A 336 -3.69 3.30 10.49
CA GLU A 336 -3.38 2.84 9.14
C GLU A 336 -4.22 1.59 8.83
N GLU A 337 -4.73 1.53 7.60
CA GLU A 337 -5.46 0.41 7.00
C GLU A 337 -4.86 0.14 5.61
N MET A 338 -5.21 -1.01 5.02
CA MET A 338 -4.70 -1.43 3.70
C MET A 338 -3.16 -1.54 3.68
N GLY A 339 -2.45 -0.95 2.71
CA GLY A 339 -0.98 -0.94 2.68
C GLY A 339 -0.32 -2.29 2.34
N GLY A 340 -1.06 -3.18 1.67
CA GLY A 340 -0.62 -4.54 1.31
C GLY A 340 -0.32 -5.37 2.57
N MET A 341 0.92 -5.86 2.67
CA MET A 341 1.36 -6.65 3.83
C MET A 341 1.25 -5.88 5.17
N ARG A 342 1.34 -4.54 5.15
CA ARG A 342 1.24 -3.73 6.38
C ARG A 342 -0.08 -3.92 7.09
N GLY A 343 -1.19 -3.97 6.34
CA GLY A 343 -2.53 -4.19 6.87
C GLY A 343 -2.70 -5.55 7.53
N ILE A 344 -2.06 -6.59 6.99
CA ILE A 344 -2.06 -7.95 7.56
C ILE A 344 -1.35 -7.94 8.91
N LEU A 345 -0.21 -7.24 9.01
CA LEU A 345 0.60 -7.19 10.23
C LEU A 345 -0.12 -6.55 11.43
N HIS A 346 -1.18 -5.77 11.23
CA HIS A 346 -2.01 -5.26 12.33
C HIS A 346 -2.81 -6.36 13.06
N TYR A 347 -2.99 -7.51 12.42
CA TYR A 347 -3.71 -8.67 12.97
C TYR A 347 -2.76 -9.80 13.41
N MET A 348 -1.44 -9.56 13.37
CA MET A 348 -0.42 -10.52 13.80
C MET A 348 0.32 -10.02 15.04
N GLN A 349 0.73 -10.95 15.90
CA GLN A 349 1.64 -10.65 17.00
C GLN A 349 3.08 -10.84 16.53
N ARG A 350 3.85 -9.74 16.49
CA ARG A 350 5.29 -9.83 16.24
C ARG A 350 6.01 -10.30 17.50
N THR A 351 6.80 -11.37 17.38
CA THR A 351 7.55 -11.96 18.49
C THR A 351 9.01 -12.11 18.09
N ALA A 352 9.93 -11.56 18.89
CA ALA A 352 11.36 -11.81 18.72
C ALA A 352 11.71 -13.15 19.38
N ILE A 353 12.14 -14.12 18.57
CA ILE A 353 12.53 -15.46 19.03
C ILE A 353 14.06 -15.51 19.06
N GLN A 354 14.63 -15.91 20.20
CA GLN A 354 16.06 -16.09 20.38
C GLN A 354 16.34 -17.58 20.65
N GLY A 355 17.46 -18.07 20.13
CA GLY A 355 17.83 -19.49 20.25
C GLY A 355 19.01 -19.83 19.34
N ASN A 356 19.43 -21.10 19.38
CA ASN A 356 20.39 -21.60 18.41
C ASN A 356 19.80 -21.50 16.99
N PRO A 357 20.58 -21.17 15.95
CA PRO A 357 20.10 -21.13 14.57
C PRO A 357 19.41 -22.44 14.12
N THR A 358 19.85 -23.60 14.62
CA THR A 358 19.23 -24.90 14.35
C THR A 358 17.82 -24.96 14.92
N ASP A 359 17.63 -24.56 16.18
CA ASP A 359 16.32 -24.58 16.83
C ASP A 359 15.36 -23.58 16.17
N ILE A 360 15.86 -22.39 15.83
CA ILE A 360 15.07 -21.38 15.09
C ILE A 360 14.70 -21.90 13.69
N THR A 361 15.58 -22.67 13.04
CA THR A 361 15.27 -23.31 11.75
C THR A 361 14.09 -24.27 11.88
N VAL A 362 14.07 -25.07 12.94
CA VAL A 362 12.96 -25.99 13.23
C VAL A 362 11.66 -25.22 13.49
N VAL A 363 11.71 -24.15 14.30
CA VAL A 363 10.52 -23.34 14.64
C VAL A 363 9.96 -22.60 13.43
N THR A 364 10.81 -22.00 12.61
CA THR A 364 10.38 -21.16 11.47
C THR A 364 10.18 -21.95 10.18
N ASN A 365 10.66 -23.20 10.12
CA ASN A 365 10.79 -23.98 8.90
C ASN A 365 11.53 -23.20 7.78
N GLN A 366 12.51 -22.39 8.19
CA GLN A 366 13.39 -21.61 7.32
C GLN A 366 14.82 -21.70 7.86
N TYR A 367 15.77 -22.12 7.03
CA TYR A 367 17.15 -22.30 7.44
C TYR A 367 17.78 -20.98 7.88
N GLN A 368 18.35 -21.00 9.08
CA GLN A 368 19.13 -19.92 9.63
C GLN A 368 20.62 -20.19 9.41
N VAL A 369 21.37 -19.17 8.97
CA VAL A 369 22.81 -19.28 8.79
C VAL A 369 23.47 -19.66 10.12
N GLY A 370 24.37 -20.65 10.08
CA GLY A 370 24.99 -21.24 11.27
C GLY A 370 24.17 -22.36 11.92
N GLY A 371 23.01 -22.72 11.37
CA GLY A 371 22.25 -23.90 11.76
C GLY A 371 22.90 -25.20 11.30
N ALA A 372 22.44 -26.34 11.85
CA ALA A 372 22.90 -27.65 11.43
C ALA A 372 22.59 -27.90 9.95
N GLN A 373 23.61 -28.37 9.22
CA GLN A 373 23.51 -28.76 7.82
C GLN A 373 23.35 -30.28 7.73
N THR A 374 22.30 -30.74 7.04
CA THR A 374 22.01 -32.18 6.93
C THR A 374 22.36 -32.66 5.54
N GLU A 375 23.46 -33.40 5.40
CA GLU A 375 23.82 -34.03 4.13
C GLU A 375 22.98 -35.29 3.89
N THR A 376 22.57 -35.51 2.64
CA THR A 376 21.89 -36.75 2.24
C THR A 376 22.64 -37.39 1.06
N PRO A 377 22.56 -38.72 0.88
CA PRO A 377 23.30 -39.40 -0.18
C PRO A 377 22.78 -39.05 -1.59
N VAL A 378 21.61 -38.41 -1.70
CA VAL A 378 20.99 -38.04 -2.97
C VAL A 378 21.15 -36.53 -3.16
N HIS A 379 21.70 -36.15 -4.32
CA HIS A 379 21.83 -34.74 -4.70
C HIS A 379 20.47 -34.02 -4.61
N PRO A 380 20.33 -32.89 -3.89
CA PRO A 380 19.05 -32.24 -3.64
C PRO A 380 18.26 -31.88 -4.91
N PHE A 381 18.92 -31.45 -5.99
CA PHE A 381 18.24 -31.18 -7.28
C PHE A 381 17.61 -32.40 -7.97
N LYS A 382 17.88 -33.62 -7.49
CA LYS A 382 17.23 -34.86 -7.96
C LYS A 382 15.94 -35.16 -7.21
N LYS A 383 15.64 -34.43 -6.12
CA LYS A 383 14.48 -34.64 -5.27
C LYS A 383 13.31 -33.79 -5.74
N TYR A 384 12.10 -34.31 -5.58
CA TYR A 384 10.87 -33.54 -5.76
C TYR A 384 10.71 -32.52 -4.63
N PHE A 385 9.84 -31.53 -4.83
CA PHE A 385 9.56 -30.51 -3.83
C PHE A 385 9.18 -31.13 -2.47
N ASP A 386 8.38 -32.19 -2.47
CA ASP A 386 7.89 -32.84 -1.25
C ASP A 386 8.98 -33.62 -0.49
N ASP A 387 10.02 -34.08 -1.21
CA ASP A 387 11.12 -34.88 -0.65
C ASP A 387 12.26 -34.03 -0.07
N LEU A 388 12.23 -32.70 -0.31
CA LEU A 388 13.22 -31.76 0.20
C LEU A 388 12.89 -31.32 1.63
N ALA A 389 13.89 -31.35 2.50
CA ALA A 389 13.80 -30.81 3.86
C ALA A 389 14.59 -29.50 3.97
N VAL A 390 14.07 -28.53 4.74
CA VAL A 390 14.80 -27.30 5.06
C VAL A 390 16.05 -27.65 5.89
N GLY A 391 17.18 -27.05 5.54
CA GLY A 391 18.50 -27.38 6.12
C GLY A 391 19.20 -28.57 5.47
N GLU A 392 18.58 -29.24 4.48
CA GLU A 392 19.27 -30.22 3.66
C GLU A 392 20.36 -29.53 2.82
N THR A 393 21.58 -30.05 2.87
CA THR A 393 22.76 -29.41 2.27
C THR A 393 23.51 -30.37 1.34
N LEU A 394 23.88 -29.87 0.17
CA LEU A 394 24.91 -30.46 -0.68
C LEU A 394 26.23 -29.73 -0.46
N ILE A 395 27.28 -30.47 -0.13
CA ILE A 395 28.66 -29.98 -0.15
C ILE A 395 29.30 -30.46 -1.45
N THR A 396 29.70 -29.52 -2.32
CA THR A 396 30.22 -29.85 -3.65
C THR A 396 31.69 -30.28 -3.61
N ALA A 397 32.15 -30.84 -4.72
CA ALA A 397 33.58 -30.85 -5.03
C ALA A 397 34.12 -29.41 -5.09
N LYS A 398 35.44 -29.27 -4.92
CA LYS A 398 36.13 -27.98 -4.95
C LYS A 398 36.76 -27.69 -6.32
N HIS A 399 36.94 -26.42 -6.65
CA HIS A 399 37.64 -25.94 -7.85
C HIS A 399 38.75 -24.96 -7.46
N THR A 400 39.97 -25.21 -7.93
CA THR A 400 41.08 -24.26 -7.79
C THR A 400 41.02 -23.23 -8.90
N VAL A 401 40.86 -21.96 -8.53
CA VAL A 401 40.76 -20.84 -9.46
C VAL A 401 42.12 -20.56 -10.08
N SER A 402 42.20 -20.55 -11.41
CA SER A 402 43.42 -20.28 -12.17
C SER A 402 43.37 -18.91 -12.86
N GLU A 403 44.51 -18.39 -13.30
CA GLU A 403 44.53 -17.19 -14.16
C GLU A 403 43.80 -17.43 -15.49
N ALA A 404 43.87 -18.66 -16.02
CA ALA A 404 43.15 -19.05 -17.22
C ALA A 404 41.63 -18.93 -17.03
N ASP A 405 41.10 -19.27 -15.85
CA ASP A 405 39.68 -19.07 -15.54
C ASP A 405 39.30 -17.58 -15.63
N ILE A 406 40.12 -16.69 -15.07
CA ILE A 406 39.90 -15.24 -15.07
C ILE A 406 39.90 -14.71 -16.49
N HIS A 407 40.92 -15.06 -17.29
CA HIS A 407 41.03 -14.64 -18.68
C HIS A 407 39.90 -15.18 -19.55
N ASN A 408 39.55 -16.48 -19.42
CA ASN A 408 38.47 -17.08 -20.18
C ASN A 408 37.12 -16.45 -19.83
N PHE A 409 36.89 -16.17 -18.55
CA PHE A 409 35.66 -15.51 -18.13
C PHE A 409 35.60 -14.06 -18.64
N ALA A 410 36.69 -13.30 -18.57
CA ALA A 410 36.76 -11.96 -19.15
C ALA A 410 36.47 -11.98 -20.67
N ASN A 411 37.02 -12.95 -21.39
CA ASN A 411 36.81 -13.09 -22.82
C ASN A 411 35.36 -13.42 -23.18
N VAL A 412 34.71 -14.33 -22.46
CA VAL A 412 33.32 -14.74 -22.76
C VAL A 412 32.29 -13.73 -22.27
N SER A 413 32.54 -13.08 -21.13
CA SER A 413 31.62 -12.10 -20.54
C SER A 413 31.81 -10.68 -21.10
N GLY A 414 33.00 -10.38 -21.63
CA GLY A 414 33.42 -9.03 -22.00
C GLY A 414 33.91 -8.19 -20.81
N ASP A 415 33.86 -8.71 -19.57
CA ASP A 415 34.28 -7.99 -18.38
C ASP A 415 35.81 -7.99 -18.24
N ASN A 416 36.41 -6.93 -18.78
CA ASN A 416 37.85 -6.67 -18.72
C ASN A 416 38.22 -5.67 -17.62
N PHE A 417 37.46 -5.63 -16.52
CA PHE A 417 37.73 -4.74 -15.40
C PHE A 417 39.17 -4.90 -14.88
N TYR A 418 39.82 -3.78 -14.57
CA TYR A 418 41.26 -3.73 -14.29
C TYR A 418 41.68 -4.68 -13.15
N ALA A 419 40.86 -4.85 -12.12
CA ALA A 419 41.17 -5.72 -10.98
C ALA A 419 41.31 -7.20 -11.35
N HIS A 420 40.81 -7.60 -12.53
CA HIS A 420 40.90 -8.96 -13.06
C HIS A 420 41.99 -9.09 -14.13
N MET A 421 42.27 -8.02 -14.88
CA MET A 421 43.03 -8.09 -16.13
C MET A 421 44.34 -7.30 -16.15
N ASP A 422 44.53 -6.34 -15.23
CA ASP A 422 45.70 -5.47 -15.20
C ASP A 422 46.35 -5.46 -13.81
N GLU A 423 47.53 -6.08 -13.70
CA GLU A 423 48.30 -6.12 -12.45
C GLU A 423 48.94 -4.78 -12.09
N THR A 424 49.13 -3.91 -13.07
CA THR A 424 49.79 -2.62 -12.88
C THR A 424 48.84 -1.54 -12.36
N ALA A 425 47.53 -1.79 -12.43
CA ALA A 425 46.47 -0.86 -12.03
C ALA A 425 45.86 -1.16 -10.63
N LEU A 426 46.58 -1.89 -9.77
CA LEU A 426 46.08 -2.28 -8.44
C LEU A 426 46.48 -1.31 -7.31
N GLU A 427 47.32 -0.32 -7.59
CA GLU A 427 47.71 0.70 -6.61
C GLU A 427 46.49 1.49 -6.12
N GLY A 428 46.38 1.67 -4.79
CA GLY A 428 45.23 2.34 -4.17
C GLY A 428 43.97 1.49 -4.04
N THR A 429 44.03 0.21 -4.43
CA THR A 429 42.91 -0.74 -4.30
C THR A 429 43.12 -1.72 -3.13
N PRO A 430 42.08 -2.41 -2.63
CA PRO A 430 42.23 -3.42 -1.59
C PRO A 430 42.85 -4.74 -2.11
N PHE A 431 43.17 -4.85 -3.41
CA PHE A 431 43.66 -6.07 -4.03
C PHE A 431 45.18 -6.06 -4.15
N THR A 432 45.80 -7.17 -3.77
CA THR A 432 47.27 -7.31 -3.85
C THR A 432 47.75 -7.91 -5.17
N ARG A 433 46.84 -8.56 -5.91
CA ARG A 433 47.06 -9.24 -7.20
C ARG A 433 45.73 -9.26 -7.96
N ARG A 434 45.74 -9.72 -9.22
CA ARG A 434 44.49 -10.01 -9.94
C ARG A 434 43.60 -10.92 -9.12
N VAL A 435 42.32 -10.58 -9.05
CA VAL A 435 41.29 -11.39 -8.41
C VAL A 435 40.37 -11.95 -9.48
N ALA A 436 39.72 -13.07 -9.20
CA ALA A 436 38.68 -13.59 -10.07
C ALA A 436 37.43 -12.71 -10.04
N HIS A 437 36.70 -12.70 -11.16
CA HIS A 437 35.41 -12.02 -11.24
C HIS A 437 34.44 -12.61 -10.23
N GLY A 438 33.70 -11.78 -9.51
CA GLY A 438 32.61 -12.26 -8.64
C GLY A 438 31.60 -13.08 -9.43
N TYR A 439 31.25 -12.64 -10.65
CA TYR A 439 30.36 -13.39 -11.53
C TYR A 439 30.96 -14.69 -12.06
N PHE A 440 32.29 -14.79 -12.20
CA PHE A 440 32.95 -16.08 -12.45
C PHE A 440 32.74 -17.01 -11.26
N VAL A 441 33.00 -16.55 -10.03
CA VAL A 441 32.84 -17.35 -8.80
C VAL A 441 31.40 -17.87 -8.71
N LEU A 442 30.40 -17.03 -8.97
CA LEU A 442 28.99 -17.41 -8.96
C LEU A 442 28.64 -18.41 -10.08
N SER A 443 29.11 -18.16 -11.31
CA SER A 443 28.89 -19.05 -12.45
C SER A 443 29.53 -20.42 -12.22
N LYS A 444 30.74 -20.42 -11.65
CA LYS A 444 31.47 -21.62 -11.31
C LYS A 444 30.79 -22.37 -10.15
N ALA A 445 30.28 -21.65 -9.15
CA ALA A 445 29.48 -22.24 -8.09
C ALA A 445 28.25 -22.98 -8.66
N ALA A 446 27.50 -22.36 -9.57
CA ALA A 446 26.39 -23.03 -10.26
C ALA A 446 26.85 -24.28 -11.02
N GLY A 447 27.98 -24.21 -11.72
CA GLY A 447 28.60 -25.37 -12.37
C GLY A 447 28.99 -26.50 -11.41
N LEU A 448 29.18 -26.22 -10.11
CA LEU A 448 29.50 -27.22 -9.09
C LEU A 448 28.27 -27.85 -8.44
N PHE A 449 27.17 -27.10 -8.23
CA PHE A 449 26.00 -27.58 -7.50
C PHE A 449 24.80 -27.97 -8.38
N VAL A 450 24.77 -27.60 -9.66
CA VAL A 450 23.63 -27.93 -10.54
C VAL A 450 23.79 -29.36 -11.07
N ASP A 451 22.78 -30.20 -10.87
CA ASP A 451 22.71 -31.51 -11.52
C ASP A 451 22.36 -31.35 -13.00
N ALA A 452 23.21 -31.86 -13.90
CA ALA A 452 23.08 -31.65 -15.34
C ALA A 452 21.98 -32.48 -16.02
N LYS A 453 21.55 -33.59 -15.39
CA LYS A 453 20.52 -34.47 -15.95
C LYS A 453 19.13 -33.87 -15.70
N LYS A 454 18.19 -34.19 -16.60
CA LYS A 454 16.78 -33.82 -16.40
C LYS A 454 16.26 -34.42 -15.09
N GLY A 455 15.71 -33.57 -14.23
CA GLY A 455 15.18 -33.94 -12.92
C GLY A 455 13.95 -33.12 -12.54
N PRO A 456 13.57 -33.11 -11.25
CA PRO A 456 12.40 -32.37 -10.75
C PRO A 456 12.56 -30.85 -10.78
N VAL A 457 13.79 -30.33 -10.81
CA VAL A 457 14.06 -28.90 -11.01
C VAL A 457 13.59 -28.49 -12.41
N LEU A 458 12.61 -27.58 -12.46
CA LEU A 458 12.01 -27.09 -13.70
C LEU A 458 12.76 -25.88 -14.23
N LEU A 459 13.11 -24.95 -13.35
CA LEU A 459 13.65 -23.66 -13.72
C LEU A 459 14.37 -23.03 -12.53
N ASN A 460 15.61 -22.60 -12.72
CA ASN A 460 16.30 -21.69 -11.81
C ASN A 460 16.20 -20.27 -12.41
N TYR A 461 15.37 -19.39 -11.83
CA TYR A 461 15.00 -18.11 -12.46
C TYR A 461 15.38 -16.87 -11.67
N GLY A 462 15.80 -17.03 -10.42
CA GLY A 462 15.99 -15.90 -9.52
C GLY A 462 17.25 -16.02 -8.69
N LEU A 463 17.80 -14.87 -8.35
CA LEU A 463 18.94 -14.72 -7.47
C LEU A 463 18.74 -13.48 -6.60
N ASP A 464 18.70 -13.71 -5.29
CA ASP A 464 18.47 -12.73 -4.25
C ASP A 464 19.72 -12.59 -3.36
N GLU A 465 19.89 -11.42 -2.75
CA GLU A 465 20.87 -11.18 -1.66
C GLU A 465 22.34 -11.54 -1.96
N CYS A 466 22.78 -11.56 -3.23
CA CYS A 466 24.16 -11.94 -3.56
C CYS A 466 25.20 -10.93 -3.06
N ARG A 467 26.23 -11.42 -2.36
CA ARG A 467 27.36 -10.63 -1.87
C ARG A 467 28.67 -11.40 -2.05
N PHE A 468 29.73 -10.68 -2.41
CA PHE A 468 31.11 -11.18 -2.44
C PHE A 468 31.83 -10.62 -1.21
N THR A 469 32.13 -11.49 -0.25
CA THR A 469 32.65 -11.11 1.08
C THR A 469 34.17 -11.08 1.12
N LYS A 470 34.83 -11.86 0.27
CA LYS A 470 36.29 -11.97 0.21
C LYS A 470 36.75 -12.16 -1.24
N PRO A 471 37.82 -11.47 -1.68
CA PRO A 471 38.38 -11.68 -3.01
C PRO A 471 38.91 -13.10 -3.17
N VAL A 472 38.71 -13.69 -4.34
CA VAL A 472 39.26 -14.99 -4.70
C VAL A 472 40.43 -14.78 -5.64
N TYR A 473 41.64 -15.12 -5.20
CA TYR A 473 42.86 -14.99 -5.98
C TYR A 473 43.18 -16.27 -6.76
N PRO A 474 43.95 -16.18 -7.87
CA PRO A 474 44.55 -17.36 -8.49
C PRO A 474 45.29 -18.23 -7.47
N GLY A 475 45.03 -19.54 -7.52
CA GLY A 475 45.53 -20.55 -6.59
C GLY A 475 44.59 -20.86 -5.42
N MET A 476 43.64 -19.98 -5.09
CA MET A 476 42.63 -20.28 -4.08
C MET A 476 41.65 -21.34 -4.56
N THR A 477 41.11 -22.12 -3.63
CA THR A 477 40.20 -23.22 -3.94
C THR A 477 38.83 -22.96 -3.35
N ILE A 478 37.80 -22.93 -4.20
CA ILE A 478 36.42 -22.69 -3.80
C ILE A 478 35.59 -23.97 -3.81
N GLY A 479 34.73 -24.15 -2.82
CA GLY A 479 33.66 -25.14 -2.78
C GLY A 479 32.31 -24.46 -2.51
N VAL A 480 31.22 -25.21 -2.63
CA VAL A 480 29.87 -24.68 -2.38
C VAL A 480 29.12 -25.56 -1.39
N LYS A 481 28.46 -24.91 -0.42
CA LYS A 481 27.39 -25.50 0.39
C LYS A 481 26.06 -24.99 -0.15
N LEU A 482 25.32 -25.84 -0.84
CA LEU A 482 23.99 -25.53 -1.35
C LEU A 482 22.96 -26.09 -0.37
N THR A 483 22.29 -25.21 0.38
CA THR A 483 21.35 -25.60 1.44
C THR A 483 19.91 -25.21 1.08
N VAL A 484 18.93 -26.09 1.30
CA VAL A 484 17.51 -25.75 1.20
C VAL A 484 17.19 -24.70 2.27
N ARG A 485 16.97 -23.45 1.86
CA ARG A 485 16.72 -22.32 2.77
C ARG A 485 15.25 -22.23 3.17
N GLU A 486 14.36 -22.31 2.19
CA GLU A 486 12.92 -22.14 2.39
C GLU A 486 12.17 -22.86 1.27
N LYS A 487 10.99 -23.39 1.58
CA LYS A 487 10.08 -23.97 0.59
C LYS A 487 8.79 -23.17 0.58
N ILE A 488 8.42 -22.66 -0.59
CA ILE A 488 7.20 -21.88 -0.80
C ILE A 488 6.30 -22.67 -1.73
N GLU A 489 5.12 -23.03 -1.25
CA GLU A 489 4.12 -23.69 -2.07
C GLU A 489 3.58 -22.75 -3.16
N GLN A 490 3.22 -23.33 -4.30
CA GLN A 490 2.56 -22.62 -5.38
C GLN A 490 1.27 -23.34 -5.76
N GLU A 491 0.24 -22.57 -6.05
CA GLU A 491 -0.97 -23.09 -6.66
C GLU A 491 -0.69 -23.50 -8.11
N SER A 492 -1.33 -24.58 -8.52
CA SER A 492 -1.37 -25.05 -9.91
C SER A 492 -2.80 -25.01 -10.40
N ASP A 493 -2.98 -24.56 -11.64
CA ASP A 493 -4.27 -24.51 -12.30
C ASP A 493 -4.21 -25.40 -13.55
N PRO A 494 -4.76 -26.62 -13.49
CA PRO A 494 -4.75 -27.56 -14.61
C PRO A 494 -5.45 -27.04 -15.87
N SER A 495 -6.28 -25.99 -15.77
CA SER A 495 -6.95 -25.37 -16.90
C SER A 495 -6.07 -24.39 -17.69
N ARG A 496 -4.92 -24.01 -17.14
CA ARG A 496 -3.94 -23.13 -17.80
C ARG A 496 -2.88 -23.94 -18.52
N GLU A 497 -2.22 -23.33 -19.51
CA GLU A 497 -1.12 -23.97 -20.22
C GLU A 497 0.24 -23.70 -19.56
N GLY A 498 1.24 -24.49 -19.97
CA GLY A 498 2.64 -24.31 -19.59
C GLY A 498 2.90 -24.57 -18.10
N VAL A 499 3.81 -23.79 -17.53
CA VAL A 499 4.29 -23.99 -16.15
C VAL A 499 3.18 -23.85 -15.11
N ALA A 500 2.11 -23.09 -15.40
CA ALA A 500 0.98 -22.90 -14.50
C ALA A 500 0.16 -24.18 -14.25
N ALA A 501 0.17 -25.12 -15.21
CA ALA A 501 -0.50 -26.41 -15.13
C ALA A 501 0.21 -27.42 -14.22
N ILE A 502 1.52 -27.21 -13.99
CA ILE A 502 2.38 -28.20 -13.34
C ILE A 502 2.32 -27.99 -11.81
N PRO A 503 1.99 -29.03 -11.04
CA PRO A 503 2.13 -29.02 -9.58
C PRO A 503 3.59 -28.77 -9.18
N ARG A 504 3.83 -27.69 -8.45
CA ARG A 504 5.20 -27.20 -8.16
C ARG A 504 5.25 -26.37 -6.90
N GLY A 505 6.47 -26.10 -6.45
CA GLY A 505 6.78 -25.07 -5.46
C GLY A 505 8.06 -24.34 -5.82
N ILE A 506 8.33 -23.25 -5.10
CA ILE A 506 9.58 -22.51 -5.19
C ILE A 506 10.45 -22.95 -4.01
N VAL A 507 11.63 -23.46 -4.30
CA VAL A 507 12.65 -23.74 -3.29
C VAL A 507 13.68 -22.62 -3.35
N LYS A 508 13.84 -21.91 -2.24
CA LYS A 508 14.96 -20.98 -2.06
C LYS A 508 16.14 -21.77 -1.55
N TRP A 509 17.30 -21.59 -2.17
CA TRP A 509 18.53 -22.24 -1.75
C TRP A 509 19.53 -21.22 -1.28
N LEU A 510 20.14 -21.44 -0.13
CA LEU A 510 21.32 -20.70 0.30
C LEU A 510 22.53 -21.30 -0.40
N VAL A 511 23.21 -20.48 -1.20
CA VAL A 511 24.48 -20.80 -1.84
C VAL A 511 25.57 -20.12 -1.02
N ASP A 512 26.33 -20.91 -0.26
CA ASP A 512 27.50 -20.45 0.48
C ASP A 512 28.76 -20.99 -0.18
N VAL A 513 29.46 -20.12 -0.90
CA VAL A 513 30.74 -20.43 -1.55
C VAL A 513 31.84 -20.15 -0.53
N TYR A 514 32.65 -21.16 -0.24
CA TYR A 514 33.69 -21.12 0.78
C TYR A 514 35.06 -21.46 0.22
N ASP A 515 36.13 -20.95 0.83
CA ASP A 515 37.51 -21.21 0.41
C ASP A 515 38.15 -22.44 1.10
N GLU A 516 39.45 -22.64 0.89
CA GLU A 516 40.21 -23.72 1.51
C GLU A 516 40.24 -23.68 3.05
N THR A 517 40.03 -22.50 3.66
CA THR A 517 39.98 -22.30 5.12
C THR A 517 38.59 -22.50 5.70
N GLY A 518 37.57 -22.60 4.84
CA GLY A 518 36.17 -22.69 5.25
C GLY A 518 35.48 -21.33 5.41
N GLU A 519 36.15 -20.24 5.07
CA GLU A 519 35.57 -18.89 5.09
C GLU A 519 34.67 -18.66 3.87
N THR A 520 33.51 -18.04 4.08
CA THR A 520 32.62 -17.64 2.99
C THR A 520 33.27 -16.55 2.13
N VAL A 521 33.39 -16.81 0.83
CA VAL A 521 33.86 -15.86 -0.19
C VAL A 521 32.72 -15.23 -0.98
N ALA A 522 31.62 -15.95 -1.15
CA ALA A 522 30.41 -15.43 -1.76
C ALA A 522 29.17 -16.12 -1.18
N ILE A 523 28.11 -15.34 -0.96
CA ILE A 523 26.83 -15.86 -0.47
C ILE A 523 25.71 -15.33 -1.36
N ALA A 524 24.75 -16.18 -1.70
CA ALA A 524 23.57 -15.80 -2.47
C ALA A 524 22.38 -16.69 -2.10
N THR A 525 21.17 -16.25 -2.45
CA THR A 525 19.98 -17.11 -2.44
C THR A 525 19.48 -17.30 -3.86
N ILE A 526 19.31 -18.54 -4.32
CA ILE A 526 18.73 -18.81 -5.64
C ILE A 526 17.28 -19.28 -5.50
N LEU A 527 16.45 -18.88 -6.46
CA LEU A 527 15.03 -19.23 -6.54
C LEU A 527 14.82 -20.27 -7.63
N THR A 528 14.49 -21.48 -7.21
CA THR A 528 14.33 -22.62 -8.10
C THR A 528 12.91 -23.14 -8.03
N MET A 529 12.27 -23.25 -9.18
CA MET A 529 10.98 -23.92 -9.32
C MET A 529 11.20 -25.42 -9.40
N VAL A 530 10.59 -26.17 -8.48
CA VAL A 530 10.74 -27.61 -8.34
C VAL A 530 9.36 -28.27 -8.41
N ARG A 531 9.26 -29.34 -9.19
CA ARG A 531 8.03 -30.12 -9.36
C ARG A 531 7.65 -30.83 -8.05
N LYS A 532 6.35 -30.87 -7.73
CA LYS A 532 5.79 -31.72 -6.66
C LYS A 532 5.65 -33.17 -7.16
N ARG A 533 5.52 -34.14 -6.26
CA ARG A 533 5.11 -35.50 -6.63
C ARG A 533 3.69 -35.47 -7.18
N GLU A 534 3.43 -36.38 -8.12
CA GLU A 534 2.09 -36.64 -8.63
C GLU A 534 1.21 -37.34 -7.58
#